data_AF-A0AAW5JPY9-F1
#
_entry.id   AF-A0AAW5JPY9-F1
#
_cell.length_a   1.000
_cell.length_b   1.000
_cell.length_c   1.000
_cell.angle_alpha   90.00
_cell.angle_beta   90.00
_cell.angle_gamma   90.00
#
_symmetry.space_group_name_H-M   'P 1'
#
loop_
_entity.id
_entity.type
_entity.pdbx_description
1 polymer ?
#
loop_
_entity_poly.entity_id
_entity_poly.type
_entity_poly.pdbx_seq_one_letter_code
_entity_poly.pdbx_strand_id
1 'polypeptide(L)'
;MEQRKIVQNAARRNKLKSGSTDMNETIEAEGNLQHVIELLANLRKNREPLLHCSVFIELKARSLDSLKELQSDVDMELTRSKISVDWLTLR
;
A
#
# COMPACT_ATOMS: atom_id res chain seq x y z
N MET A 1 12.80 -6.94 -10.37
CA MET A 1 11.43 -6.78 -10.92
C MET A 1 10.58 -5.89 -10.02
N GLU A 2 10.46 -6.19 -8.73
CA GLU A 2 9.61 -5.41 -7.81
C GLU A 2 10.05 -3.97 -7.56
N GLN A 3 11.34 -3.70 -7.36
CA GLN A 3 11.82 -2.31 -7.21
C GLN A 3 11.42 -1.41 -8.39
N ARG A 4 11.43 -1.95 -9.61
CA ARG A 4 11.01 -1.21 -10.82
C ARG A 4 9.51 -0.93 -10.82
N LYS A 5 8.69 -1.90 -10.36
CA LYS A 5 7.25 -1.71 -10.19
C LYS A 5 6.94 -0.68 -9.10
N ILE A 6 7.69 -0.66 -8.00
CA ILE A 6 7.57 0.35 -6.93
C ILE A 6 7.80 1.76 -7.50
N VAL A 7 8.89 1.97 -8.23
CA VAL A 7 9.17 3.27 -8.87
C VAL A 7 8.11 3.64 -9.91
N GLN A 8 7.69 2.69 -10.75
CA GLN A 8 6.63 2.96 -11.75
C GLN A 8 5.29 3.30 -11.11
N ASN A 9 4.90 2.62 -10.03
CA ASN A 9 3.66 2.90 -9.31
C ASN A 9 3.72 4.25 -8.60
N ALA A 10 4.84 4.58 -7.97
CA ALA A 10 5.08 5.90 -7.38
C ALA A 10 5.03 7.01 -8.43
N ALA A 11 5.69 6.83 -9.58
CA ALA A 11 5.66 7.78 -10.68
C ALA A 11 4.24 7.94 -11.25
N ARG A 12 3.47 6.85 -11.42
CA ARG A 12 2.10 6.90 -11.92
C ARG A 12 1.15 7.64 -10.95
N ARG A 13 1.28 7.39 -9.64
CA ARG A 13 0.49 8.08 -8.61
C ARG A 13 0.79 9.57 -8.58
N ASN A 14 2.06 9.95 -8.67
CA ASN A 14 2.48 11.35 -8.61
C ASN A 14 2.29 12.12 -9.92
N LYS A 15 2.20 11.44 -11.08
CA LYS A 15 1.96 12.07 -12.40
C LYS A 15 0.66 12.89 -12.46
N LEU A 16 -0.38 12.47 -11.73
CA LEU A 16 -1.65 13.22 -11.66
C LEU A 16 -1.50 14.50 -10.84
N LYS A 17 -0.65 14.50 -9.80
CA LYS A 17 -0.35 15.67 -8.97
C LYS A 17 0.62 16.64 -9.65
N SER A 18 1.58 16.14 -10.42
CA SER A 18 2.57 16.97 -11.13
C SER A 18 2.01 17.69 -12.37
N GLY A 19 0.77 17.38 -12.79
CA GLY A 19 0.06 18.07 -13.87
C GLY A 19 -0.90 19.15 -13.37
N SER A 20 -0.95 19.39 -12.05
CA SER A 20 -1.76 20.43 -11.43
C SER A 20 -1.17 21.82 -11.69
N THR A 21 -2.04 22.82 -11.79
CA THR A 21 -1.63 24.24 -11.88
C THR A 21 -1.08 24.75 -10.55
N ASP A 22 -1.25 23.99 -9.46
CA ASP A 22 -0.72 24.31 -8.15
C ASP A 22 0.76 23.89 -8.04
N MET A 23 1.63 24.88 -7.90
CA MET A 23 3.08 24.68 -7.74
C MET A 23 3.41 23.87 -6.49
N ASN A 24 2.63 23.99 -5.41
CA ASN A 24 2.89 23.24 -4.18
C ASN A 24 2.65 21.74 -4.38
N GLU A 25 1.60 21.36 -5.11
CA GLU A 25 1.31 19.95 -5.42
C GLU A 25 2.38 19.34 -6.32
N THR A 26 2.96 20.14 -7.23
CA THR A 26 4.06 19.71 -8.08
C THR A 26 5.34 19.46 -7.28
N ILE A 27 5.67 20.35 -6.34
CA ILE A 27 6.84 20.19 -5.44
C ILE A 27 6.67 18.94 -4.56
N GLU A 28 5.46 18.73 -4.01
CA GLU A 28 5.17 17.56 -3.18
C GLU A 28 5.30 16.25 -3.99
N ALA A 29 4.80 16.24 -5.22
CA ALA A 29 4.87 15.09 -6.12
C ALA A 29 6.32 14.68 -6.45
N GLU A 30 7.19 15.67 -6.67
CA GLU A 30 8.63 15.43 -6.91
C GLU A 30 9.33 14.94 -5.64
N GLY A 31 9.07 15.57 -4.49
CA GLY A 31 9.61 15.14 -3.20
C GLY A 31 9.23 13.70 -2.85
N ASN A 32 7.98 13.30 -3.11
CA ASN A 32 7.52 11.93 -2.90
C ASN A 32 8.28 10.92 -3.76
N LEU A 33 8.57 11.25 -5.02
CA LEU A 33 9.34 10.36 -5.90
C LEU A 33 10.80 10.23 -5.42
N GLN A 34 11.39 11.34 -4.98
CA GLN A 34 12.74 11.37 -4.45
C GLN A 34 12.89 10.50 -3.19
N HIS A 35 11.92 10.57 -2.25
CA HIS A 35 11.90 9.71 -1.07
C HIS A 35 11.83 8.21 -1.42
N VAL A 36 11.06 7.82 -2.44
CA VAL A 36 10.99 6.42 -2.90
C VAL A 36 12.33 5.95 -3.46
N ILE A 37 13.03 6.81 -4.22
CA ILE A 37 14.36 6.49 -4.76
C ILE A 37 15.38 6.31 -3.62
N GLU A 38 15.37 7.21 -2.64
CA GLU A 38 16.26 7.15 -1.48
C GLU A 38 16.02 5.89 -0.64
N LEU A 39 14.75 5.54 -0.36
CA LEU A 39 14.38 4.30 0.31
C LEU A 39 14.93 3.07 -0.41
N LEU A 40 14.78 3.01 -1.74
CA LEU A 40 15.28 1.89 -2.55
C LEU A 40 16.83 1.82 -2.56
N ALA A 41 17.51 2.97 -2.53
CA ALA A 41 18.97 3.02 -2.43
C ALA A 41 19.44 2.48 -1.07
N ASN A 42 18.79 2.85 0.02
CA ASN A 42 19.07 2.35 1.36
C ASN A 42 18.82 0.84 1.48
N LEU A 43 17.70 0.33 0.93
CA LEU A 43 17.43 -1.11 0.88
C LEU A 43 18.54 -1.90 0.17
N ARG A 44 19.04 -1.38 -0.96
CA ARG A 44 20.18 -1.99 -1.69
C ARG A 44 21.47 -1.97 -0.88
N LYS A 45 21.75 -0.87 -0.20
CA LYS A 45 22.94 -0.70 0.65
C LYS A 45 22.90 -1.68 1.84
N ASN A 46 21.75 -1.80 2.49
CA ASN A 46 21.56 -2.64 3.66
C ASN A 46 21.34 -4.12 3.33
N ARG A 47 21.21 -4.48 2.03
CA ARG A 47 20.87 -5.83 1.56
C ARG A 47 19.56 -6.35 2.15
N GLU A 48 18.61 -5.45 2.39
CA GLU A 48 17.28 -5.80 2.90
C GLU A 48 16.42 -6.38 1.77
N PRO A 49 15.90 -7.62 1.90
CA PRO A 49 15.09 -8.23 0.86
C PRO A 49 13.67 -7.63 0.83
N LEU A 50 13.14 -7.43 -0.38
CA LEU A 50 11.72 -7.11 -0.57
C LEU A 50 10.92 -8.41 -0.61
N LEU A 51 10.13 -8.65 0.43
CA LEU A 51 9.25 -9.81 0.54
C LEU A 51 7.80 -9.40 0.23
N HIS A 52 7.19 -10.08 -0.73
CA HIS A 52 5.76 -10.01 -0.99
C HIS A 52 5.17 -11.40 -0.75
N CYS A 53 4.23 -11.49 0.19
CA CYS A 53 3.51 -12.72 0.49
C CYS A 53 2.02 -12.41 0.36
N SER A 54 1.30 -13.25 -0.38
CA SER A 54 -0.16 -13.19 -0.47
C SER A 54 -0.72 -14.28 0.44
N VAL A 55 -1.61 -13.89 1.35
CA VAL A 55 -2.32 -14.80 2.26
C VAL A 55 -3.81 -14.60 2.13
N PHE A 56 -4.57 -15.68 2.27
CA PHE A 56 -6.03 -15.62 2.34
C PHE A 56 -6.45 -15.78 3.81
N ILE A 57 -7.31 -14.87 4.29
CA ILE A 57 -7.88 -14.93 5.63
C ILE A 57 -9.37 -15.21 5.47
N GLU A 58 -9.80 -16.39 5.89
CA GLU A 58 -11.21 -16.78 5.86
C GLU A 58 -11.88 -16.36 7.18
N LEU A 59 -12.92 -15.53 7.09
CA LEU A 59 -13.71 -15.11 8.25
C LEU A 59 -15.01 -15.91 8.31
N LYS A 60 -15.28 -16.53 9.47
CA LYS A 60 -16.47 -17.36 9.71
C LYS A 60 -17.12 -16.98 11.02
N ALA A 61 -18.44 -16.85 11.00
CA ALA A 61 -19.25 -16.59 12.18
C ALA A 61 -20.61 -17.30 12.09
N ARG A 62 -21.33 -17.41 13.21
CA ARG A 62 -22.59 -18.19 13.29
C ARG A 62 -23.81 -17.43 12.76
N SER A 63 -23.71 -16.11 12.61
CA SER A 63 -24.75 -15.24 12.07
C SER A 63 -24.12 -14.13 11.24
N LEU A 64 -24.93 -13.46 10.41
CA LEU A 64 -24.45 -12.33 9.62
C LEU A 64 -23.97 -11.16 10.50
N ASP A 65 -24.63 -10.90 11.62
CA ASP A 65 -24.24 -9.81 12.53
C ASP A 65 -22.89 -10.11 13.20
N SER A 66 -22.69 -11.32 13.70
CA SER A 66 -21.38 -11.74 14.23
C SER A 66 -20.27 -11.76 13.18
N LEU A 67 -20.61 -11.96 11.90
CA LEU A 67 -19.64 -11.87 10.82
C LEU A 67 -19.22 -10.42 10.56
N LYS A 68 -20.15 -9.46 10.63
CA LYS A 68 -19.86 -8.03 10.48
C LYS A 68 -18.99 -7.50 11.62
N GLU A 69 -19.26 -7.95 12.85
CA GLU A 69 -18.42 -7.64 14.01
C GLU A 69 -16.99 -8.16 13.81
N LEU A 70 -16.84 -9.44 13.43
CA LEU A 70 -15.54 -10.04 13.13
C LEU A 70 -14.80 -9.32 11.99
N GLN A 71 -15.51 -8.91 10.94
CA GLN A 71 -14.95 -8.13 9.84
C GLN A 71 -14.40 -6.79 10.33
N SER A 72 -15.15 -6.09 11.20
CA SER A 72 -14.73 -4.82 11.79
C SER A 72 -13.48 -4.97 12.65
N ASP A 73 -13.41 -6.00 13.48
CA ASP A 73 -12.25 -6.27 14.34
C ASP A 73 -10.99 -6.55 13.51
N VAL A 74 -11.12 -7.39 12.48
CA VAL A 74 -10.01 -7.72 11.59
C VAL A 74 -9.55 -6.51 10.79
N ASP A 75 -10.47 -5.70 10.27
CA ASP A 75 -10.13 -4.47 9.54
C ASP A 75 -9.39 -3.46 10.42
N MET A 76 -9.81 -3.32 11.68
CA MET A 76 -9.13 -2.47 12.67
C MET A 76 -7.69 -2.96 12.95
N GLU A 77 -7.49 -4.27 13.09
CA GLU A 77 -6.17 -4.87 13.29
C GLU A 77 -5.24 -4.74 12.08
N LEU A 78 -5.76 -4.93 10.87
CA LEU A 78 -5.03 -4.74 9.62
C LEU A 78 -4.61 -3.27 9.43
N THR A 79 -5.53 -2.34 9.72
CA THR A 79 -5.25 -0.90 9.69
C THR A 79 -4.17 -0.53 10.70
N ARG A 80 -4.26 -1.02 11.94
CA ARG A 80 -3.24 -0.79 12.98
C ARG A 80 -1.86 -1.34 12.56
N SER A 81 -1.84 -2.47 11.87
CA SER A 81 -0.63 -3.11 11.36
C SER A 81 -0.11 -2.49 10.07
N LYS A 82 -0.80 -1.48 9.52
CA LYS A 82 -0.49 -0.84 8.22
C LYS A 82 -0.47 -1.84 7.05
N ILE A 83 -1.32 -2.87 7.12
CA ILE A 83 -1.48 -3.87 6.07
C ILE A 83 -2.65 -3.45 5.20
N SER A 84 -2.39 -3.21 3.92
CA SER A 84 -3.45 -3.01 2.91
C SER A 84 -3.91 -4.36 2.38
N VAL A 85 -5.22 -4.54 2.29
CA VAL A 85 -5.84 -5.77 1.78
C VAL A 85 -6.79 -5.47 0.61
N ASP A 86 -6.86 -6.38 -0.35
CA ASP A 86 -7.88 -6.37 -1.39
C ASP A 86 -9.03 -7.27 -0.94
N TRP A 87 -10.22 -6.68 -0.78
CA TRP A 87 -11.40 -7.42 -0.35
C TRP A 87 -11.92 -8.32 -1.48
N LEU A 88 -11.91 -9.62 -1.22
CA LEU A 88 -12.51 -10.62 -2.10
C LEU A 88 -13.81 -11.10 -1.47
N THR A 89 -14.94 -10.73 -2.06
CA THR A 89 -16.22 -11.38 -1.74
C THR A 89 -16.32 -12.65 -2.58
N LEU A 90 -16.19 -13.82 -1.95
CA LEU A 90 -16.61 -15.08 -2.56
C LEU A 90 -18.14 -15.04 -2.69
N ARG A 91 -18.62 -15.08 -3.94
CA ARG A 91 -20.04 -15.20 -4.28
C ARG A 91 -20.47 -16.65 -4.28
#